data_AF-A0A7W6BDN4-F1
#
_entry.id   AF-A0A7W6BDN4-F1
#
_cell.length_a   1.000
_cell.length_b   1.000
_cell.length_c   1.000
_cell.angle_alpha   90.00
_cell.angle_beta   90.00
_cell.angle_gamma   90.00
#
_symmetry.space_group_name_H-M   'P 1'
#
loop_
_entity.id
_entity.type
_entity.pdbx_description
1 polymer ?
#
loop_
_entity_poly.entity_id
_entity_poly.type
_entity_poly.pdbx_seq_one_letter_code
_entity_poly.pdbx_strand_id
1 'polypeptide(L)'
;MTELANPVAVDDVGSASENDVISGNLLANDLAGASGHMFLNFFDGERVLAKTAGQVSDIRGEHGTFHVRADGSYSYTLNEASKAGFLQGMTLTETIGYKISDGAGHTDVGHFKLDVHGVTSPPVAVDDSFSFHEGSEMARNVLANDHAGEVDTLFLRSVNGTNISAGQGQTTDVAGQFGTFHFSANGSFTYDLDPAVKAGLNDGEHVTEKLQYKVSDGAGHADAGVITLTVDGATDGKSVNTDHVEAQADVVRPFDDHYELQGVAIDPLTGKFYVSSGHGFPDDSMVSIYDNAAAFEAGHASGAISLGDYDKGEYDIGGTYFSVRGGQIIGRTNEARGEDPFPDQTYLAKWDAADGSLDQKGASIPGLIGQNGAGTFDWGGFTAVNTMQDSTGIYVVGRLNDTTWQVSKIDPDTLNPIESKTFSAGGLGYGFAVNGTFFFGDSAGSEHIGTAFDFATGVKTAVDVNIAMSGDHSTTNVVYDAAADSIYITNSMTDEISVVHHVSDILFA
;
A
#
# COMPACT_ATOMS: atom_id res chain seq x y z
N MET A 1 -48.62 79.50 -12.74
CA MET A 1 -48.41 78.28 -11.95
C MET A 1 -49.11 78.50 -10.62
N THR A 2 -50.12 77.69 -10.31
CA THR A 2 -50.71 77.63 -8.97
C THR A 2 -49.69 76.97 -8.06
N GLU A 3 -49.22 77.66 -7.03
CA GLU A 3 -48.39 77.05 -5.98
C GLU A 3 -49.22 75.99 -5.24
N LEU A 4 -48.65 74.80 -5.05
CA LEU A 4 -49.27 73.74 -4.26
C LEU A 4 -49.36 74.20 -2.81
N ALA A 5 -50.56 74.26 -2.23
CA ALA A 5 -50.75 74.77 -0.86
C ALA A 5 -50.25 73.80 0.22
N ASN A 6 -50.29 72.49 -0.05
CA ASN A 6 -49.96 71.42 0.89
C ASN A 6 -48.83 70.55 0.32
N PRO A 7 -48.09 69.81 1.16
CA PRO A 7 -47.20 68.77 0.68
C PRO A 7 -47.99 67.69 -0.07
N VAL A 8 -47.36 67.07 -1.06
CA VAL A 8 -47.93 65.98 -1.87
C VAL A 8 -46.97 64.81 -1.86
N ALA A 9 -47.45 63.67 -1.36
CA ALA A 9 -46.74 62.41 -1.38
C ALA A 9 -47.00 61.67 -2.70
N VAL A 10 -45.97 61.06 -3.26
CA VAL A 10 -46.03 60.30 -4.51
C VAL A 10 -45.53 58.90 -4.24
N ASP A 11 -46.36 57.89 -4.55
CA ASP A 11 -46.02 56.50 -4.30
C ASP A 11 -44.63 56.11 -4.84
N ASP A 12 -43.89 55.36 -4.02
CA ASP A 12 -42.50 54.95 -4.24
C ASP A 12 -42.40 53.47 -4.58
N VAL A 13 -41.38 53.12 -5.38
CA VAL A 13 -41.03 51.73 -5.69
C VAL A 13 -39.54 51.50 -5.54
N GLY A 14 -39.17 50.39 -4.92
CA GLY A 14 -37.80 49.90 -4.81
C GLY A 14 -37.71 48.45 -5.27
N SER A 15 -36.56 48.07 -5.82
CA SER A 15 -36.27 46.68 -6.17
C SER A 15 -34.78 46.40 -5.97
N ALA A 16 -34.43 45.29 -5.32
CA ALA A 16 -33.06 44.90 -5.05
C ALA A 16 -32.92 43.37 -4.87
N SER A 17 -31.72 42.83 -5.00
CA SER A 17 -31.44 41.43 -4.60
C SER A 17 -31.17 41.38 -3.10
N GLU A 18 -31.41 40.24 -2.46
CA GLU A 18 -31.19 40.10 -1.00
C GLU A 18 -29.72 40.29 -0.55
N ASN A 19 -28.76 40.10 -1.47
CA ASN A 19 -27.33 40.31 -1.23
C ASN A 19 -26.86 41.74 -1.55
N ASP A 20 -27.75 42.62 -2.05
CA ASP A 20 -27.44 44.01 -2.33
C ASP A 20 -27.57 44.88 -1.07
N VAL A 21 -26.92 46.05 -1.09
CA VAL A 21 -27.22 47.10 -0.11
C VAL A 21 -28.56 47.74 -0.47
N ILE A 22 -29.59 47.47 0.30
CA ILE A 22 -30.94 47.98 0.05
C ILE A 22 -31.11 49.33 0.76
N SER A 23 -31.18 50.42 -0.01
CA SER A 23 -31.34 51.79 0.50
C SER A 23 -31.97 52.75 -0.52
N GLY A 24 -32.51 53.87 -0.04
CA GLY A 24 -33.12 54.89 -0.89
C GLY A 24 -33.57 56.13 -0.11
N ASN A 25 -34.39 56.97 -0.73
CA ASN A 25 -35.03 58.11 -0.09
C ASN A 25 -36.49 58.24 -0.55
N LEU A 26 -37.44 58.17 0.40
CA LEU A 26 -38.89 58.23 0.17
C LEU A 26 -39.39 59.62 -0.24
N LEU A 27 -38.63 60.67 0.04
CA LEU A 27 -39.05 62.05 -0.22
C LEU A 27 -38.50 62.59 -1.55
N ALA A 28 -37.84 61.75 -2.35
CA ALA A 28 -37.09 62.18 -3.52
C ALA A 28 -37.99 62.65 -4.68
N ASN A 29 -39.19 62.09 -4.79
CA ASN A 29 -40.23 62.40 -5.78
C ASN A 29 -41.39 63.23 -5.20
N ASP A 30 -41.40 63.45 -3.89
CA ASP A 30 -42.42 64.20 -3.17
C ASP A 30 -42.27 65.72 -3.35
N LEU A 31 -43.37 66.45 -3.14
CA LEU A 31 -43.42 67.91 -3.27
C LEU A 31 -43.74 68.56 -1.92
N ALA A 32 -42.88 69.48 -1.47
CA ALA A 32 -43.02 70.17 -0.18
C ALA A 32 -44.21 71.17 -0.10
N GLY A 33 -44.81 71.53 -1.24
CA GLY A 33 -45.81 72.60 -1.30
C GLY A 33 -45.24 74.00 -1.01
N ALA A 34 -46.11 74.94 -0.63
CA ALA A 34 -45.80 76.37 -0.49
C ALA A 34 -44.89 76.70 0.71
N SER A 35 -44.78 75.80 1.69
CA SER A 35 -43.90 75.99 2.85
C SER A 35 -42.41 75.86 2.51
N GLY A 36 -42.09 75.12 1.44
CA GLY A 36 -40.72 74.72 1.10
C GLY A 36 -40.08 73.73 2.08
N HIS A 37 -40.82 73.26 3.09
CA HIS A 37 -40.36 72.32 4.12
C HIS A 37 -41.10 70.99 4.00
N MET A 38 -40.37 69.88 4.12
CA MET A 38 -40.93 68.54 4.07
C MET A 38 -40.04 67.57 4.86
N PHE A 39 -40.67 66.67 5.62
CA PHE A 39 -40.01 65.57 6.30
C PHE A 39 -40.95 64.38 6.47
N LEU A 40 -40.36 63.20 6.63
CA LEU A 40 -41.06 61.96 6.93
C LEU A 40 -41.53 61.97 8.39
N ASN A 41 -42.84 61.92 8.61
CA ASN A 41 -43.48 62.05 9.93
C ASN A 41 -43.93 60.69 10.49
N PHE A 42 -44.48 59.82 9.65
CA PHE A 42 -44.80 58.44 10.01
C PHE A 42 -44.36 57.48 8.90
N PHE A 43 -44.03 56.25 9.29
CA PHE A 43 -43.73 55.14 8.41
C PHE A 43 -44.31 53.87 9.06
N ASP A 44 -45.13 53.15 8.30
CA ASP A 44 -45.93 52.01 8.79
C ASP A 44 -46.77 52.29 10.06
N GLY A 45 -47.33 53.50 10.16
CA GLY A 45 -48.09 53.93 11.34
C GLY A 45 -47.24 54.23 12.57
N GLU A 46 -45.93 53.97 12.54
CA GLU A 46 -44.98 54.36 13.57
C GLU A 46 -44.40 55.76 13.32
N ARG A 47 -44.12 56.50 14.41
CA ARG A 47 -43.63 57.88 14.30
C ARG A 47 -42.13 57.89 14.03
N VAL A 48 -41.71 58.58 12.97
CA VAL A 48 -40.30 58.82 12.68
C VAL A 48 -39.81 60.00 13.54
N LEU A 49 -38.94 59.72 14.51
CA LEU A 49 -38.54 60.70 15.52
C LEU A 49 -37.48 61.66 14.96
N ALA A 50 -37.82 62.94 14.84
CA ALA A 50 -36.92 64.01 14.38
C ALA A 50 -36.37 64.89 15.52
N LYS A 51 -36.23 64.36 16.75
CA LYS A 51 -35.85 65.18 17.92
C LYS A 51 -34.39 65.65 17.86
N THR A 52 -33.56 64.98 17.08
CA THR A 52 -32.15 65.33 16.80
C THR A 52 -31.82 65.02 15.33
N ALA A 53 -30.97 65.83 14.71
CA ALA A 53 -30.55 65.62 13.32
C ALA A 53 -29.84 64.25 13.16
N GLY A 54 -30.19 63.51 12.10
CA GLY A 54 -29.62 62.19 11.79
C GLY A 54 -30.17 61.02 12.61
N GLN A 55 -31.17 61.24 13.46
CA GLN A 55 -31.82 60.17 14.23
C GLN A 55 -32.45 59.13 13.28
N VAL A 56 -32.15 57.85 13.51
CA VAL A 56 -32.72 56.70 12.81
C VAL A 56 -33.84 56.09 13.65
N SER A 57 -34.93 55.71 13.00
CA SER A 57 -36.03 54.93 13.59
C SER A 57 -36.06 53.56 12.92
N ASP A 58 -36.03 52.50 13.74
CA ASP A 58 -36.08 51.11 13.27
C ASP A 58 -37.53 50.63 13.32
N ILE A 59 -38.10 50.30 12.16
CA ILE A 59 -39.50 49.93 12.00
C ILE A 59 -39.55 48.56 11.34
N ARG A 60 -40.25 47.62 11.96
CA ARG A 60 -40.33 46.24 11.49
C ARG A 60 -41.35 46.14 10.37
N GLY A 61 -40.90 45.71 9.19
CA GLY A 61 -41.76 45.28 8.08
C GLY A 61 -42.15 43.81 8.21
N GLU A 62 -42.75 43.26 7.16
CA GLU A 62 -43.20 41.87 7.10
C GLU A 62 -42.02 40.89 7.00
N HIS A 63 -40.98 41.26 6.25
CA HIS A 63 -39.84 40.41 5.92
C HIS A 63 -38.51 40.96 6.45
N GLY A 64 -38.47 42.21 6.91
CA GLY A 64 -37.24 42.84 7.39
C GLY A 64 -37.46 44.01 8.32
N THR A 65 -36.41 44.80 8.50
CA THR A 65 -36.43 46.03 9.29
C THR A 65 -35.99 47.21 8.44
N PHE A 66 -36.81 48.25 8.41
CA PHE A 66 -36.50 49.55 7.82
C PHE A 66 -35.83 50.46 8.84
N HIS A 67 -34.70 51.03 8.44
CA HIS A 67 -33.94 52.02 9.21
C HIS A 67 -34.16 53.39 8.57
N VAL A 68 -35.17 54.13 9.02
CA VAL A 68 -35.64 55.37 8.37
C VAL A 68 -35.24 56.62 9.13
N ARG A 69 -35.01 57.71 8.41
CA ARG A 69 -34.76 59.05 8.97
C ARG A 69 -35.83 60.04 8.52
N ALA A 70 -35.95 61.13 9.26
CA ALA A 70 -36.91 62.21 8.95
C ALA A 70 -36.64 62.89 7.60
N ASP A 71 -35.42 62.83 7.06
CA ASP A 71 -35.06 63.33 5.73
C ASP A 71 -35.48 62.39 4.58
N GLY A 72 -36.20 61.31 4.90
CA GLY A 72 -36.67 60.31 3.95
C GLY A 72 -35.68 59.20 3.64
N SER A 73 -34.40 59.34 4.03
CA SER A 73 -33.41 58.29 3.79
C SER A 73 -33.76 57.02 4.55
N TYR A 74 -33.62 55.88 3.88
CA TYR A 74 -33.83 54.57 4.47
C TYR A 74 -32.74 53.59 4.05
N SER A 75 -32.46 52.62 4.91
CA SER A 75 -31.87 51.34 4.55
C SER A 75 -32.77 50.21 5.04
N TYR A 76 -32.67 49.04 4.42
CA TYR A 76 -33.49 47.88 4.77
C TYR A 76 -32.60 46.66 5.01
N THR A 77 -32.89 45.92 6.08
CA THR A 77 -32.21 44.66 6.42
C THR A 77 -33.24 43.54 6.40
N LEU A 78 -33.06 42.56 5.51
CA LEU A 78 -33.90 41.36 5.43
C LEU A 78 -33.65 40.46 6.66
N ASN A 79 -34.71 39.93 7.26
CA ASN A 79 -34.59 39.06 8.44
C ASN A 79 -34.05 37.67 8.05
N GLU A 80 -33.23 37.06 8.91
CA GLU A 80 -32.66 35.72 8.67
C GLU A 80 -33.73 34.63 8.45
N ALA A 81 -34.87 34.72 9.13
CA ALA A 81 -35.98 33.78 8.93
C ALA A 81 -36.61 33.88 7.52
N SER A 82 -36.56 35.06 6.90
CA SER A 82 -37.07 35.29 5.55
C SER A 82 -36.10 34.85 4.47
N LYS A 83 -34.80 34.72 4.78
CA LYS A 83 -33.78 34.17 3.88
C LYS A 83 -33.86 32.65 3.73
N ALA A 84 -34.41 31.96 4.73
CA ALA A 84 -34.52 30.51 4.70
C ALA A 84 -35.38 30.04 3.50
N GLY A 85 -34.73 29.40 2.53
CA GLY A 85 -35.38 28.92 1.30
C GLY A 85 -35.75 30.03 0.31
N PHE A 86 -35.18 31.23 0.44
CA PHE A 86 -35.43 32.35 -0.46
C PHE A 86 -34.55 32.27 -1.70
N LEU A 87 -34.94 31.40 -2.63
CA LEU A 87 -34.11 31.03 -3.77
C LEU A 87 -34.27 31.96 -4.97
N GLN A 88 -33.37 31.82 -5.94
CA GLN A 88 -33.46 32.53 -7.22
C GLN A 88 -34.85 32.36 -7.87
N GLY A 89 -35.44 33.48 -8.27
CA GLY A 89 -36.77 33.54 -8.88
C GLY A 89 -37.93 33.74 -7.88
N MET A 90 -37.65 33.72 -6.57
CA MET A 90 -38.59 34.18 -5.55
C MET A 90 -38.49 35.69 -5.35
N THR A 91 -39.62 36.30 -4.96
CA THR A 91 -39.69 37.72 -4.59
C THR A 91 -40.44 37.87 -3.28
N LEU A 92 -39.86 38.59 -2.33
CA LEU A 92 -40.53 39.07 -1.12
C LEU A 92 -40.90 40.54 -1.32
N THR A 93 -42.15 40.92 -1.02
CA THR A 93 -42.65 42.27 -1.24
C THR A 93 -43.03 42.92 0.09
N GLU A 94 -42.40 44.04 0.41
CA GLU A 94 -42.84 44.95 1.48
C GLU A 94 -43.78 46.00 0.88
N THR A 95 -44.91 46.29 1.53
CA THR A 95 -45.83 47.38 1.15
C THR A 95 -46.16 48.21 2.37
N ILE A 96 -45.65 49.44 2.41
CA ILE A 96 -45.70 50.30 3.59
C ILE A 96 -46.36 51.63 3.26
N GLY A 97 -47.26 52.10 4.13
CA GLY A 97 -47.76 53.47 4.07
C GLY A 97 -46.82 54.43 4.80
N TYR A 98 -46.55 55.60 4.22
CA TYR A 98 -45.79 56.66 4.86
C TYR A 98 -46.54 57.98 4.84
N LYS A 99 -46.20 58.87 5.77
CA LYS A 99 -46.85 60.18 5.92
C LYS A 99 -45.80 61.28 6.00
N ILE A 100 -45.90 62.25 5.12
CA ILE A 100 -45.04 63.44 5.10
C ILE A 100 -45.70 64.61 5.80
N SER A 101 -44.91 65.58 6.27
CA SER A 101 -45.40 66.82 6.86
C SER A 101 -44.52 68.02 6.53
N ASP A 102 -45.15 69.19 6.48
CA ASP A 102 -44.47 70.47 6.35
C ASP A 102 -44.12 71.15 7.69
N GLY A 103 -44.55 70.56 8.82
CA GLY A 103 -44.37 71.13 10.16
C GLY A 103 -45.33 72.27 10.52
N ALA A 104 -46.17 72.74 9.59
CA ALA A 104 -47.21 73.75 9.80
C ALA A 104 -48.60 73.14 10.01
N GLY A 105 -48.69 71.81 10.05
CA GLY A 105 -49.92 71.05 10.26
C GLY A 105 -50.50 70.43 9.00
N HIS A 106 -49.89 70.66 7.82
CA HIS A 106 -50.27 69.98 6.59
C HIS A 106 -49.47 68.68 6.44
N THR A 107 -50.14 67.67 5.89
CA THR A 107 -49.60 66.32 5.73
C THR A 107 -50.24 65.63 4.54
N ASP A 108 -49.52 64.70 3.94
CA ASP A 108 -50.06 63.80 2.92
C ASP A 108 -49.53 62.37 3.12
N VAL A 109 -50.17 61.38 2.50
CA VAL A 109 -49.86 59.95 2.64
C VAL A 109 -49.51 59.36 1.29
N GLY A 110 -48.38 58.65 1.24
CA GLY A 110 -47.95 57.86 0.09
C GLY A 110 -47.76 56.38 0.46
N HIS A 111 -47.58 55.54 -0.54
CA HIS A 111 -47.28 54.12 -0.37
C HIS A 111 -45.91 53.81 -0.97
N PHE A 112 -45.14 53.00 -0.26
CA PHE A 112 -43.87 52.49 -0.72
C PHE A 112 -43.95 50.97 -0.90
N LYS A 113 -43.55 50.50 -2.08
CA LYS A 113 -43.42 49.07 -2.38
C LYS A 113 -41.94 48.71 -2.59
N LEU A 114 -41.41 47.77 -1.83
CA LEU A 114 -40.06 47.23 -2.02
C LEU A 114 -40.14 45.76 -2.40
N ASP A 115 -39.68 45.41 -3.61
CA ASP A 115 -39.50 44.03 -4.05
C ASP A 115 -38.05 43.60 -3.80
N VAL A 116 -37.85 42.61 -2.92
CA VAL A 116 -36.55 41.96 -2.71
C VAL A 116 -36.55 40.65 -3.51
N HIS A 117 -35.47 40.36 -4.23
CA HIS A 117 -35.31 39.15 -5.05
C HIS A 117 -34.31 38.18 -4.42
N GLY A 118 -34.70 36.91 -4.34
CA GLY A 118 -33.86 35.85 -3.77
C GLY A 118 -32.72 35.47 -4.70
N VAL A 119 -31.63 34.98 -4.13
CA VAL A 119 -30.45 34.48 -4.85
C VAL A 119 -30.08 33.12 -4.27
N THR A 120 -29.81 32.12 -5.11
CA THR A 120 -29.37 30.82 -4.61
C THR A 120 -27.85 30.80 -4.48
N SER A 121 -27.35 30.47 -3.29
CA SER A 121 -25.93 30.20 -3.08
C SER A 121 -25.55 28.84 -3.71
N PRO A 122 -24.64 28.79 -4.70
CA PRO A 122 -24.25 27.55 -5.36
C PRO A 122 -23.42 26.64 -4.43
N PRO A 123 -23.27 25.34 -4.74
CA PRO A 123 -22.35 24.47 -4.03
C PRO A 123 -20.91 24.94 -4.22
N VAL A 124 -20.05 24.60 -3.26
CA VAL A 124 -18.61 24.91 -3.28
C VAL A 124 -17.85 23.61 -3.08
N ALA A 125 -17.02 23.26 -4.06
CA ALA A 125 -16.10 22.14 -3.98
C ALA A 125 -14.78 22.59 -3.34
N VAL A 126 -14.18 21.75 -2.51
CA VAL A 126 -12.94 22.02 -1.80
C VAL A 126 -11.93 20.94 -2.15
N ASP A 127 -10.75 21.35 -2.62
CA ASP A 127 -9.68 20.41 -2.98
C ASP A 127 -9.36 19.41 -1.86
N ASP A 128 -9.18 18.16 -2.26
CA ASP A 128 -8.95 17.02 -1.37
C ASP A 128 -7.49 16.56 -1.44
N SER A 129 -6.97 16.14 -0.29
CA SER A 129 -5.68 15.48 -0.20
C SER A 129 -5.78 14.23 0.66
N PHE A 130 -5.38 13.10 0.10
CA PHE A 130 -5.39 11.82 0.76
C PHE A 130 -4.04 11.10 0.60
N SER A 131 -3.65 10.34 1.62
CA SER A 131 -2.53 9.40 1.54
C SER A 131 -2.89 8.05 2.16
N PHE A 132 -2.23 6.99 1.68
CA PHE A 132 -2.29 5.65 2.26
C PHE A 132 -1.04 4.85 1.86
N HIS A 133 -0.68 3.84 2.66
CA HIS A 133 0.37 2.89 2.32
C HIS A 133 -0.15 1.85 1.34
N GLU A 134 0.70 1.48 0.39
CA GLU A 134 0.41 0.36 -0.49
C GLU A 134 0.12 -0.93 0.29
N GLY A 135 -0.85 -1.71 -0.19
CA GLY A 135 -1.36 -2.88 0.52
C GLY A 135 -2.40 -2.60 1.62
N SER A 136 -2.64 -1.33 1.98
CA SER A 136 -3.78 -0.95 2.83
C SER A 136 -5.04 -0.72 2.00
N GLU A 137 -6.21 -1.03 2.55
CA GLU A 137 -7.48 -0.62 1.94
C GLU A 137 -7.61 0.90 1.96
N MET A 138 -8.01 1.47 0.82
CA MET A 138 -8.27 2.89 0.68
C MET A 138 -9.75 3.13 0.42
N ALA A 139 -10.44 3.71 1.42
CA ALA A 139 -11.83 4.13 1.32
C ALA A 139 -12.00 5.54 1.91
N ARG A 140 -12.52 6.48 1.12
CA ARG A 140 -12.71 7.89 1.53
C ARG A 140 -13.99 8.46 0.93
N ASN A 141 -14.28 9.73 1.22
CA ASN A 141 -15.36 10.48 0.61
C ASN A 141 -14.85 11.85 0.17
N VAL A 142 -14.95 12.15 -1.13
CA VAL A 142 -14.52 13.41 -1.74
C VAL A 142 -15.45 14.60 -1.42
N LEU A 143 -16.70 14.33 -1.03
CA LEU A 143 -17.67 15.39 -0.71
C LEU A 143 -17.66 15.78 0.77
N ALA A 144 -16.75 15.21 1.58
CA ALA A 144 -16.80 15.33 3.04
C ALA A 144 -16.49 16.75 3.54
N ASN A 145 -15.69 17.50 2.79
CA ASN A 145 -15.28 18.88 3.04
C ASN A 145 -16.03 19.90 2.16
N ASP A 146 -16.89 19.45 1.24
CA ASP A 146 -17.64 20.29 0.33
C ASP A 146 -18.87 20.92 0.99
N HIS A 147 -19.32 22.04 0.43
CA HIS A 147 -20.52 22.74 0.89
C HIS A 147 -21.63 22.67 -0.16
N ALA A 148 -22.82 22.25 0.25
CA ALA A 148 -23.99 22.11 -0.63
C ALA A 148 -24.63 23.44 -1.05
N GLY A 149 -24.18 24.56 -0.50
CA GLY A 149 -24.88 25.84 -0.62
C GLY A 149 -26.22 25.80 0.14
N GLU A 150 -27.24 26.46 -0.40
CA GLU A 150 -28.56 26.59 0.26
C GLU A 150 -29.51 25.39 0.05
N VAL A 151 -29.19 24.48 -0.88
CA VAL A 151 -30.08 23.36 -1.25
C VAL A 151 -29.85 22.12 -0.36
N ASP A 152 -28.84 22.14 0.52
CA ASP A 152 -28.50 21.10 1.51
C ASP A 152 -28.42 19.67 0.94
N THR A 153 -28.18 19.56 -0.36
CA THR A 153 -27.90 18.29 -1.05
C THR A 153 -26.71 18.45 -1.96
N LEU A 154 -25.85 17.43 -2.01
CA LEU A 154 -24.66 17.43 -2.86
C LEU A 154 -24.44 16.06 -3.47
N PHE A 155 -24.09 16.05 -4.76
CA PHE A 155 -23.84 14.83 -5.52
C PHE A 155 -22.56 14.97 -6.35
N LEU A 156 -21.76 13.92 -6.35
CA LEU A 156 -20.65 13.77 -7.28
C LEU A 156 -21.20 13.46 -8.67
N ARG A 157 -20.86 14.27 -9.68
CA ARG A 157 -21.40 14.16 -11.04
C ARG A 157 -20.41 13.58 -12.03
N SER A 158 -19.14 13.99 -11.95
CA SER A 158 -18.10 13.45 -12.80
C SER A 158 -16.73 13.52 -12.14
N VAL A 159 -15.86 12.59 -12.47
CA VAL A 159 -14.43 12.61 -12.13
C VAL A 159 -13.62 12.40 -13.40
N ASN A 160 -12.67 13.29 -13.65
CA ASN A 160 -11.78 13.30 -14.82
C ASN A 160 -12.52 13.15 -16.17
N GLY A 161 -13.71 13.75 -16.29
CA GLY A 161 -14.56 13.67 -17.47
C GLY A 161 -15.49 12.43 -17.56
N THR A 162 -15.34 11.46 -16.66
CA THR A 162 -16.24 10.30 -16.57
C THR A 162 -17.45 10.64 -15.70
N ASN A 163 -18.66 10.43 -16.20
CA ASN A 163 -19.90 10.66 -15.44
C ASN A 163 -20.13 9.56 -14.40
N ILE A 164 -20.48 9.94 -13.18
CA ILE A 164 -20.76 9.01 -12.07
C ILE A 164 -22.23 8.59 -12.09
N SER A 165 -22.50 7.29 -11.91
CA SER A 165 -23.85 6.76 -11.85
C SER A 165 -24.63 7.28 -10.64
N ALA A 166 -25.85 7.78 -10.86
CA ALA A 166 -26.73 8.30 -9.81
C ALA A 166 -27.46 7.20 -9.00
N GLY A 167 -27.26 5.92 -9.33
CA GLY A 167 -27.93 4.81 -8.67
C GLY A 167 -27.39 4.56 -7.25
N GLN A 168 -28.30 4.41 -6.28
CA GLN A 168 -27.94 4.03 -4.92
C GLN A 168 -27.19 2.68 -4.92
N GLY A 169 -26.03 2.64 -4.28
CA GLY A 169 -25.16 1.46 -4.21
C GLY A 169 -24.44 1.10 -5.52
N GLN A 170 -24.50 1.96 -6.54
CA GLN A 170 -23.72 1.78 -7.76
C GLN A 170 -22.38 2.52 -7.65
N THR A 171 -21.32 1.86 -8.09
CA THR A 171 -20.00 2.46 -8.28
C THR A 171 -19.74 2.72 -9.76
N THR A 172 -18.82 3.63 -10.05
CA THR A 172 -18.32 3.94 -11.39
C THR A 172 -16.80 3.95 -11.35
N ASP A 173 -16.21 3.16 -12.22
CA ASP A 173 -14.76 3.03 -12.31
C ASP A 173 -14.16 4.20 -13.10
N VAL A 174 -13.15 4.82 -12.53
CA VAL A 174 -12.41 5.94 -13.13
C VAL A 174 -10.93 5.59 -13.08
N ALA A 175 -10.32 5.45 -14.25
CA ALA A 175 -8.90 5.16 -14.35
C ALA A 175 -8.07 6.35 -13.83
N GLY A 176 -7.22 6.06 -12.86
CA GLY A 176 -6.14 6.94 -12.40
C GLY A 176 -4.84 6.68 -13.17
N GLN A 177 -3.78 7.35 -12.74
CA GLN A 177 -2.44 7.12 -13.28
C GLN A 177 -1.80 5.84 -12.73
N PHE A 178 -2.07 5.50 -11.46
CA PHE A 178 -1.42 4.39 -10.76
C PHE A 178 -2.40 3.27 -10.37
N GLY A 179 -3.66 3.35 -10.79
CA GLY A 179 -4.70 2.44 -10.34
C GLY A 179 -6.09 2.87 -10.80
N THR A 180 -7.12 2.29 -10.19
CA THR A 180 -8.53 2.55 -10.54
C THR A 180 -9.31 3.01 -9.31
N PHE A 181 -10.04 4.11 -9.46
CA PHE A 181 -10.97 4.61 -8.46
C PHE A 181 -12.37 4.05 -8.69
N HIS A 182 -13.08 3.70 -7.62
CA HIS A 182 -14.47 3.23 -7.67
C HIS A 182 -15.39 4.20 -6.95
N PHE A 183 -15.95 5.17 -7.67
CA PHE A 183 -16.73 6.27 -7.09
C PHE A 183 -18.23 5.96 -7.02
N SER A 184 -18.89 6.43 -5.96
CA SER A 184 -20.34 6.49 -5.83
C SER A 184 -20.84 7.96 -5.90
N ALA A 185 -22.10 8.17 -6.27
CA ALA A 185 -22.68 9.53 -6.38
C ALA A 185 -22.73 10.32 -5.06
N ASN A 186 -22.64 9.65 -3.90
CA ASN A 186 -22.53 10.28 -2.59
C ASN A 186 -21.10 10.73 -2.21
N GLY A 187 -20.16 10.61 -3.16
CA GLY A 187 -18.76 10.99 -2.97
C GLY A 187 -17.86 9.91 -2.40
N SER A 188 -18.42 8.82 -1.86
CA SER A 188 -17.60 7.71 -1.37
C SER A 188 -16.86 7.03 -2.52
N PHE A 189 -15.61 6.65 -2.25
CA PHE A 189 -14.80 5.91 -3.21
C PHE A 189 -13.85 4.93 -2.54
N THR A 190 -13.53 3.86 -3.25
CA THR A 190 -12.36 3.02 -3.00
C THR A 190 -11.33 3.16 -4.11
N TYR A 191 -10.12 2.66 -3.89
CA TYR A 191 -9.04 2.73 -4.86
C TYR A 191 -8.25 1.42 -4.92
N ASP A 192 -8.15 0.85 -6.12
CA ASP A 192 -7.38 -0.34 -6.43
C ASP A 192 -6.04 0.08 -7.08
N LEU A 193 -4.93 -0.08 -6.35
CA LEU A 193 -3.59 0.22 -6.85
C LEU A 193 -3.16 -0.83 -7.89
N ASP A 194 -2.54 -0.38 -9.00
CA ASP A 194 -1.96 -1.28 -10.00
C ASP A 194 -0.88 -2.17 -9.36
N PRO A 195 -0.99 -3.52 -9.45
CA PRO A 195 0.00 -4.43 -8.89
C PRO A 195 1.44 -4.18 -9.37
N ALA A 196 1.64 -3.66 -10.58
CA ALA A 196 2.97 -3.34 -11.10
C ALA A 196 3.57 -2.09 -10.44
N VAL A 197 2.72 -1.13 -10.05
CA VAL A 197 3.15 0.03 -9.26
C VAL A 197 3.46 -0.42 -7.84
N LYS A 198 2.59 -1.25 -7.25
CA LYS A 198 2.79 -1.83 -5.93
C LYS A 198 4.15 -2.50 -5.80
N ALA A 199 4.43 -3.49 -6.67
CA ALA A 199 5.68 -4.24 -6.63
C ALA A 199 6.96 -3.40 -6.86
N GLY A 200 6.82 -2.12 -7.22
CA GLY A 200 7.94 -1.21 -7.48
C GLY A 200 8.15 -0.13 -6.42
N LEU A 201 7.32 -0.04 -5.37
CA LEU A 201 7.41 1.02 -4.35
C LEU A 201 7.96 0.50 -3.02
N ASN A 202 9.23 0.79 -2.74
CA ASN A 202 9.90 0.41 -1.49
C ASN A 202 9.65 1.43 -0.37
N ASP A 203 10.09 1.10 0.85
CA ASP A 203 9.98 2.00 2.00
C ASP A 203 10.60 3.38 1.71
N GLY A 204 9.83 4.44 1.96
CA GLY A 204 10.23 5.83 1.74
C GLY A 204 10.01 6.36 0.32
N GLU A 205 9.65 5.50 -0.63
CA GLU A 205 9.19 5.91 -1.96
C GLU A 205 7.71 6.29 -1.94
N HIS A 206 7.26 7.15 -2.87
CA HIS A 206 5.85 7.48 -3.02
C HIS A 206 5.52 7.90 -4.45
N VAL A 207 4.28 7.67 -4.86
CA VAL A 207 3.70 8.24 -6.08
C VAL A 207 2.53 9.15 -5.74
N THR A 208 2.23 10.12 -6.60
CA THR A 208 1.12 11.05 -6.39
C THR A 208 0.39 11.33 -7.70
N GLU A 209 -0.93 11.25 -7.68
CA GLU A 209 -1.78 11.57 -8.81
C GLU A 209 -2.88 12.58 -8.47
N LYS A 210 -3.45 13.19 -9.51
CA LYS A 210 -4.48 14.23 -9.38
C LYS A 210 -5.65 14.02 -10.33
N LEU A 211 -6.87 14.17 -9.83
CA LEU A 211 -8.11 14.07 -10.61
C LEU A 211 -8.99 15.29 -10.34
N GLN A 212 -9.55 15.89 -11.40
CA GLN A 212 -10.59 16.90 -11.24
C GLN A 212 -11.94 16.21 -11.03
N TYR A 213 -12.74 16.70 -10.08
CA TYR A 213 -14.10 16.24 -9.88
C TYR A 213 -15.09 17.40 -10.00
N LYS A 214 -16.36 17.07 -10.25
CA LYS A 214 -17.45 18.03 -10.33
C LYS A 214 -18.60 17.61 -9.44
N VAL A 215 -19.10 18.56 -8.66
CA VAL A 215 -20.24 18.39 -7.76
C VAL A 215 -21.43 19.17 -8.25
N SER A 216 -22.62 18.80 -7.79
CA SER A 216 -23.84 19.55 -8.06
C SER A 216 -24.85 19.38 -6.93
N ASP A 217 -25.59 20.45 -6.69
CA ASP A 217 -26.69 20.49 -5.73
C ASP A 217 -27.99 19.84 -6.26
N GLY A 218 -28.04 19.45 -7.53
CA GLY A 218 -29.26 18.93 -8.17
C GLY A 218 -30.29 20.00 -8.56
N ALA A 219 -30.07 21.27 -8.23
CA ALA A 219 -30.87 22.42 -8.64
C ALA A 219 -30.29 23.15 -9.88
N GLY A 220 -29.25 22.58 -10.49
CA GLY A 220 -28.62 23.10 -11.70
C GLY A 220 -27.32 23.86 -11.45
N HIS A 221 -26.95 24.07 -10.17
CA HIS A 221 -25.65 24.62 -9.82
C HIS A 221 -24.61 23.50 -9.69
N ALA A 222 -23.35 23.87 -9.94
CA ALA A 222 -22.23 22.95 -9.90
C ALA A 222 -20.93 23.70 -9.65
N ASP A 223 -19.98 23.00 -9.06
CA ASP A 223 -18.61 23.47 -8.85
C ASP A 223 -17.62 22.31 -9.07
N ALA A 224 -16.33 22.61 -9.12
CA ALA A 224 -15.28 21.62 -9.36
C ALA A 224 -14.11 21.76 -8.38
N GLY A 225 -13.57 20.62 -7.96
CA GLY A 225 -12.41 20.51 -7.10
C GLY A 225 -11.37 19.53 -7.64
N VAL A 226 -10.26 19.38 -6.92
CA VAL A 226 -9.16 18.47 -7.26
C VAL A 226 -8.92 17.47 -6.13
N ILE A 227 -8.90 16.18 -6.46
CA ILE A 227 -8.38 15.13 -5.60
C ILE A 227 -6.87 15.04 -5.83
N THR A 228 -6.06 15.08 -4.78
CA THR A 228 -4.65 14.68 -4.79
C THR A 228 -4.48 13.43 -3.95
N LEU A 229 -4.11 12.31 -4.57
CA LEU A 229 -3.88 11.03 -3.90
C LEU A 229 -2.38 10.71 -3.90
N THR A 230 -1.83 10.45 -2.72
CA THR A 230 -0.46 9.95 -2.53
C THR A 230 -0.49 8.49 -2.08
N VAL A 231 0.33 7.65 -2.70
CA VAL A 231 0.54 6.26 -2.33
C VAL A 231 1.95 6.13 -1.78
N ASP A 232 2.07 5.75 -0.52
CA ASP A 232 3.34 5.55 0.16
C ASP A 232 3.80 4.09 -0.02
N GLY A 233 5.06 3.89 -0.40
CA GLY A 233 5.67 2.59 -0.64
C GLY A 233 5.89 1.78 0.63
N ALA A 234 5.99 0.45 0.45
CA ALA A 234 6.33 -0.50 1.49
C ALA A 234 7.23 -1.59 0.90
N THR A 235 8.36 -1.89 1.54
CA THR A 235 9.21 -2.98 1.05
C THR A 235 8.49 -4.32 1.22
N ASP A 236 8.14 -4.96 0.10
CA ASP A 236 7.51 -6.29 0.09
C ASP A 236 8.50 -7.38 0.59
N GLY A 237 8.04 -8.27 1.50
CA GLY A 237 8.79 -9.45 1.97
C GLY A 237 8.90 -9.57 3.49
N LYS A 238 9.58 -10.62 3.98
CA LYS A 238 9.98 -10.67 5.40
C LYS A 238 11.07 -9.64 5.68
N SER A 239 10.95 -8.93 6.80
CA SER A 239 11.99 -8.01 7.28
C SER A 239 13.23 -8.82 7.66
N VAL A 240 14.23 -8.79 6.79
CA VAL A 240 15.55 -9.38 7.03
C VAL A 240 16.43 -8.35 7.71
N ASN A 241 17.46 -8.82 8.41
CA ASN A 241 18.41 -7.95 9.07
C ASN A 241 19.32 -7.28 8.04
N THR A 242 19.18 -5.96 7.88
CA THR A 242 20.01 -5.16 6.98
C THR A 242 21.09 -4.36 7.72
N ASP A 243 21.10 -4.44 9.05
CA ASP A 243 22.16 -3.91 9.89
C ASP A 243 23.28 -4.93 10.03
N HIS A 244 24.52 -4.46 10.21
CA HIS A 244 25.66 -5.33 10.45
C HIS A 244 25.49 -6.11 11.76
N VAL A 245 25.39 -7.43 11.65
CA VAL A 245 25.36 -8.35 12.80
C VAL A 245 26.42 -9.42 12.66
N GLU A 246 27.12 -9.71 13.76
CA GLU A 246 28.13 -10.76 13.84
C GLU A 246 27.68 -11.86 14.82
N ALA A 247 27.73 -13.10 14.36
CA ALA A 247 27.44 -14.29 15.14
C ALA A 247 28.65 -15.22 15.14
N GLN A 248 28.91 -15.89 16.26
CA GLN A 248 30.04 -16.82 16.39
C GLN A 248 29.58 -18.24 16.07
N ALA A 249 30.38 -18.96 15.30
CA ALA A 249 30.19 -20.38 15.01
C ALA A 249 31.13 -21.22 15.89
N ASP A 250 30.56 -22.22 16.56
CA ASP A 250 31.30 -23.18 17.37
C ASP A 250 31.47 -24.50 16.62
N VAL A 251 32.69 -25.03 16.56
CA VAL A 251 32.93 -26.37 15.99
C VAL A 251 32.33 -27.42 16.93
N VAL A 252 31.34 -28.15 16.45
CA VAL A 252 30.63 -29.17 17.25
C VAL A 252 31.03 -30.60 16.91
N ARG A 253 31.55 -30.83 15.70
CA ARG A 253 31.91 -32.17 15.22
C ARG A 253 33.12 -32.13 14.27
N PRO A 254 34.30 -32.60 14.72
CA PRO A 254 35.35 -33.07 13.80
C PRO A 254 35.10 -34.52 13.40
N PHE A 255 35.36 -34.88 12.14
CA PHE A 255 35.32 -36.26 11.65
C PHE A 255 36.76 -36.78 11.50
N ASP A 256 37.33 -37.25 12.61
CA ASP A 256 38.78 -37.46 12.78
C ASP A 256 39.39 -38.60 11.91
N ASP A 257 38.62 -39.53 11.33
CA ASP A 257 39.21 -40.74 10.71
C ASP A 257 38.35 -41.51 9.67
N HIS A 258 37.24 -40.97 9.16
CA HIS A 258 36.33 -41.74 8.29
C HIS A 258 35.67 -40.93 7.18
N TYR A 259 36.10 -41.20 5.94
CA TYR A 259 35.42 -40.96 4.64
C TYR A 259 34.96 -39.51 4.40
N GLU A 260 35.68 -38.80 3.53
CA GLU A 260 35.37 -37.48 2.94
C GLU A 260 33.93 -36.98 3.19
N LEU A 261 33.76 -36.08 4.17
CA LEU A 261 32.46 -35.53 4.52
C LEU A 261 31.87 -34.80 3.31
N GLN A 262 30.68 -35.20 2.86
CA GLN A 262 30.01 -34.53 1.74
C GLN A 262 29.06 -33.44 2.22
N GLY A 263 28.16 -33.76 3.15
CA GLY A 263 27.18 -32.79 3.61
C GLY A 263 26.21 -33.35 4.64
N VAL A 264 25.35 -32.46 5.15
CA VAL A 264 24.33 -32.78 6.14
C VAL A 264 22.96 -32.38 5.64
N ALA A 265 21.95 -33.13 6.06
CA ALA A 265 20.54 -32.77 5.93
C ALA A 265 19.80 -33.08 7.23
N ILE A 266 18.75 -32.30 7.51
CA ILE A 266 17.97 -32.40 8.75
C ILE A 266 16.51 -32.56 8.37
N ASP A 267 15.90 -33.72 8.66
CA ASP A 267 14.48 -33.92 8.35
C ASP A 267 13.61 -33.06 9.28
N PRO A 268 12.95 -32.00 8.78
CA PRO A 268 12.21 -31.06 9.62
C PRO A 268 10.97 -31.70 10.26
N LEU A 269 10.53 -32.87 9.79
CA LEU A 269 9.39 -33.58 10.36
C LEU A 269 9.77 -34.45 11.56
N THR A 270 11.02 -34.90 11.62
CA THR A 270 11.48 -35.85 12.64
C THR A 270 12.60 -35.32 13.52
N GLY A 271 13.31 -34.26 13.09
CA GLY A 271 14.49 -33.73 13.75
C GLY A 271 15.75 -34.59 13.55
N LYS A 272 15.70 -35.62 12.71
CA LYS A 272 16.83 -36.51 12.45
C LYS A 272 17.86 -35.87 11.53
N PHE A 273 19.13 -36.12 11.83
CA PHE A 273 20.26 -35.66 11.03
C PHE A 273 20.75 -36.82 10.17
N TYR A 274 21.10 -36.49 8.93
CA TYR A 274 21.63 -37.40 7.93
C TYR A 274 22.95 -36.81 7.45
N VAL A 275 24.02 -37.59 7.54
CA VAL A 275 25.37 -37.15 7.16
C VAL A 275 25.87 -38.06 6.05
N SER A 276 26.09 -37.51 4.86
CA SER A 276 26.64 -38.24 3.71
C SER A 276 28.17 -38.18 3.71
N SER A 277 28.81 -39.30 3.39
CA SER A 277 30.28 -39.44 3.34
C SER A 277 30.75 -40.28 2.15
N GLY A 278 31.86 -39.87 1.51
CA GLY A 278 32.70 -40.69 0.62
C GLY A 278 32.95 -40.18 -0.81
N HIS A 279 34.22 -40.05 -1.23
CA HIS A 279 34.67 -40.48 -2.56
C HIS A 279 35.78 -41.54 -2.43
N GLY A 280 35.83 -42.49 -3.37
CA GLY A 280 37.11 -43.11 -3.75
C GLY A 280 37.22 -44.65 -3.78
N PHE A 281 36.27 -45.42 -3.24
CA PHE A 281 36.29 -46.89 -3.35
C PHE A 281 34.88 -47.46 -3.65
N PRO A 282 34.78 -48.59 -4.34
CA PRO A 282 33.59 -48.98 -5.11
C PRO A 282 32.33 -49.34 -4.30
N ASP A 283 32.34 -49.41 -2.97
CA ASP A 283 31.30 -50.21 -2.32
C ASP A 283 30.29 -49.51 -1.39
N ASP A 284 30.43 -48.26 -0.92
CA ASP A 284 29.43 -47.73 0.03
C ASP A 284 29.40 -46.20 0.15
N SER A 285 28.52 -45.52 -0.59
CA SER A 285 28.11 -44.15 -0.22
C SER A 285 27.19 -44.25 0.99
N MET A 286 27.76 -43.97 2.16
CA MET A 286 27.09 -44.13 3.43
C MET A 286 26.41 -42.85 3.88
N VAL A 287 25.18 -42.99 4.36
CA VAL A 287 24.48 -41.95 5.11
C VAL A 287 24.33 -42.39 6.55
N SER A 288 25.05 -41.72 7.45
CA SER A 288 24.91 -41.91 8.90
C SER A 288 23.69 -41.14 9.41
N ILE A 289 22.90 -41.78 10.27
CA ILE A 289 21.64 -41.26 10.80
C ILE A 289 21.80 -40.98 12.30
N TYR A 290 21.33 -39.82 12.75
CA TYR A 290 21.31 -39.41 14.16
C TYR A 290 19.90 -38.99 14.55
N ASP A 291 19.46 -39.38 15.74
CA ASP A 291 18.06 -39.21 16.14
C ASP A 291 17.65 -37.76 16.43
N ASN A 292 18.62 -36.87 16.68
CA ASN A 292 18.42 -35.45 16.96
C ASN A 292 19.77 -34.70 17.00
N ALA A 293 19.72 -33.38 17.15
CA ALA A 293 20.89 -32.49 17.29
C ALA A 293 21.85 -32.94 18.40
N ALA A 294 21.36 -33.30 19.60
CA ALA A 294 22.23 -33.71 20.69
C ALA A 294 22.97 -35.03 20.41
N ALA A 295 22.31 -36.01 19.77
CA ALA A 295 22.95 -37.24 19.32
C ALA A 295 23.98 -36.97 18.21
N PHE A 296 23.65 -36.05 17.29
CA PHE A 296 24.55 -35.59 16.24
C PHE A 296 25.78 -34.89 16.83
N GLU A 297 25.65 -33.91 17.71
CA GLU A 297 26.80 -33.22 18.31
C GLU A 297 27.66 -34.17 19.17
N ALA A 298 27.04 -35.17 19.80
CA ALA A 298 27.74 -36.14 20.64
C ALA A 298 28.48 -37.27 19.88
N GLY A 299 28.41 -37.36 18.55
CA GLY A 299 29.06 -38.47 17.85
C GLY A 299 28.23 -39.77 17.76
N HIS A 300 26.98 -39.77 18.22
CA HIS A 300 26.22 -41.00 18.47
C HIS A 300 25.22 -41.31 17.36
N ALA A 301 25.69 -41.90 16.27
CA ALA A 301 24.81 -42.37 15.20
C ALA A 301 23.87 -43.48 15.69
N SER A 302 22.59 -43.41 15.33
CA SER A 302 21.58 -44.44 15.60
C SER A 302 21.54 -45.51 14.52
N GLY A 303 22.08 -45.23 13.32
CA GLY A 303 22.21 -46.18 12.23
C GLY A 303 22.99 -45.59 11.06
N ALA A 304 23.15 -46.40 10.02
CA ALA A 304 23.69 -45.97 8.74
C ALA A 304 23.08 -46.80 7.61
N ILE A 305 22.95 -46.20 6.42
CA ILE A 305 22.42 -46.82 5.21
C ILE A 305 23.39 -46.58 4.05
N SER A 306 23.34 -47.44 3.03
CA SER A 306 24.11 -47.29 1.79
C SER A 306 23.16 -46.93 0.65
N LEU A 307 23.42 -45.85 -0.11
CA LEU A 307 22.50 -45.33 -1.14
C LEU A 307 22.72 -45.89 -2.54
N GLY A 308 23.71 -46.77 -2.71
CA GLY A 308 23.94 -47.43 -3.99
C GLY A 308 25.24 -48.23 -4.01
N ASP A 309 25.21 -49.34 -4.74
CA ASP A 309 26.36 -50.16 -5.08
C ASP A 309 26.83 -49.82 -6.52
N TYR A 310 28.02 -49.24 -6.62
CA TYR A 310 28.62 -48.83 -7.89
C TYR A 310 28.81 -50.03 -8.84
N ASP A 311 29.21 -51.18 -8.32
CA ASP A 311 29.44 -52.39 -9.11
C ASP A 311 28.12 -52.94 -9.70
N LYS A 312 26.98 -52.48 -9.20
CA LYS A 312 25.64 -52.78 -9.71
C LYS A 312 25.05 -51.70 -10.62
N GLY A 313 25.75 -50.59 -10.86
CA GLY A 313 25.26 -49.46 -11.65
C GLY A 313 24.15 -48.66 -10.94
N GLU A 314 24.12 -48.71 -9.62
CA GLU A 314 23.26 -47.87 -8.78
C GLU A 314 23.90 -46.49 -8.58
N TYR A 315 23.09 -45.48 -8.27
CA TYR A 315 23.53 -44.09 -8.16
C TYR A 315 23.41 -43.60 -6.73
N ASP A 316 24.46 -42.99 -6.20
CA ASP A 316 24.45 -42.28 -4.92
C ASP A 316 24.18 -40.77 -5.09
N ILE A 317 24.30 -40.00 -4.01
CA ILE A 317 24.10 -38.55 -3.99
C ILE A 317 25.29 -37.85 -4.66
N GLY A 318 24.99 -37.00 -5.65
CA GLY A 318 25.97 -36.12 -6.28
C GLY A 318 26.05 -34.77 -5.56
N GLY A 319 27.24 -34.43 -5.04
CA GLY A 319 27.52 -33.13 -4.42
C GLY A 319 27.27 -33.12 -2.91
N THR A 320 27.23 -31.91 -2.33
CA THR A 320 27.18 -31.69 -0.87
C THR A 320 25.78 -31.35 -0.37
N TYR A 321 24.86 -30.99 -1.27
CA TYR A 321 23.47 -30.67 -0.95
C TYR A 321 22.55 -31.84 -1.27
N PHE A 322 21.87 -32.30 -0.24
CA PHE A 322 20.74 -33.21 -0.31
C PHE A 322 19.71 -32.77 0.75
N SER A 323 18.48 -33.22 0.59
CA SER A 323 17.36 -32.92 1.48
C SER A 323 16.78 -34.23 2.00
N VAL A 324 16.20 -34.20 3.19
CA VAL A 324 15.48 -35.36 3.74
C VAL A 324 14.14 -34.91 4.28
N ARG A 325 13.05 -35.56 3.86
CA ARG A 325 11.72 -35.22 4.37
C ARG A 325 10.87 -36.46 4.51
N GLY A 326 10.40 -36.74 5.71
CA GLY A 326 9.49 -37.87 5.97
C GLY A 326 10.12 -39.21 5.64
N GLY A 327 11.42 -39.38 5.90
CA GLY A 327 12.14 -40.62 5.61
C GLY A 327 12.51 -40.82 4.13
N GLN A 328 12.40 -39.79 3.29
CA GLN A 328 12.87 -39.83 1.91
C GLN A 328 14.08 -38.92 1.75
N ILE A 329 15.18 -39.46 1.22
CA ILE A 329 16.38 -38.70 0.85
C ILE A 329 16.20 -38.23 -0.58
N ILE A 330 16.34 -36.94 -0.84
CA ILE A 330 16.13 -36.32 -2.15
C ILE A 330 17.36 -35.50 -2.49
N GLY A 331 17.94 -35.75 -3.66
CA GLY A 331 19.17 -35.08 -4.09
C GLY A 331 19.46 -35.33 -5.55
N ARG A 332 20.55 -34.75 -6.04
CA ARG A 332 21.07 -35.07 -7.37
C ARG A 332 21.74 -36.46 -7.35
N THR A 333 21.72 -37.17 -8.48
CA THR A 333 22.46 -38.43 -8.64
C THR A 333 23.92 -38.21 -9.06
N ASN A 334 24.81 -39.09 -8.63
CA ASN A 334 26.19 -39.12 -9.08
C ASN A 334 26.39 -40.07 -10.29
N GLU A 335 26.07 -39.62 -11.50
CA GLU A 335 26.20 -40.49 -12.70
C GLU A 335 27.60 -40.43 -13.36
N ALA A 336 28.58 -39.97 -12.61
CA ALA A 336 29.78 -39.33 -13.15
C ALA A 336 31.06 -40.18 -13.04
N ARG A 337 31.08 -41.44 -13.49
CA ARG A 337 32.35 -42.15 -13.66
C ARG A 337 32.57 -42.61 -15.10
N GLY A 338 33.21 -41.74 -15.90
CA GLY A 338 33.85 -42.12 -17.16
C GLY A 338 33.82 -41.09 -18.30
N GLU A 339 32.95 -40.08 -18.25
CA GLU A 339 32.79 -39.09 -19.33
C GLU A 339 33.20 -37.69 -18.85
N ASP A 340 34.28 -37.18 -19.46
CA ASP A 340 34.67 -35.77 -19.42
C ASP A 340 34.32 -35.17 -20.80
N PRO A 341 33.48 -34.12 -20.88
CA PRO A 341 32.86 -33.40 -19.76
C PRO A 341 31.71 -34.18 -19.11
N PHE A 342 31.52 -33.95 -17.81
CA PHE A 342 30.39 -34.50 -17.04
C PHE A 342 29.05 -34.10 -17.70
N PRO A 343 28.06 -35.00 -17.77
CA PRO A 343 26.77 -34.67 -18.34
C PRO A 343 26.05 -33.62 -17.49
N ASP A 344 25.40 -32.67 -18.15
CA ASP A 344 24.51 -31.72 -17.51
C ASP A 344 23.36 -32.48 -16.85
N GLN A 345 23.18 -32.28 -15.55
CA GLN A 345 22.08 -32.90 -14.81
C GLN A 345 21.33 -31.84 -14.05
N THR A 346 20.05 -31.78 -14.37
CA THR A 346 19.11 -30.79 -13.83
C THR A 346 17.96 -31.46 -13.11
N TYR A 347 18.03 -32.76 -12.84
CA TYR A 347 16.94 -33.53 -12.23
C TYR A 347 17.35 -34.08 -10.87
N LEU A 348 16.36 -34.52 -10.09
CA LEU A 348 16.53 -35.10 -8.77
C LEU A 348 16.24 -36.60 -8.78
N ALA A 349 16.77 -37.30 -7.79
CA ALA A 349 16.38 -38.65 -7.42
C ALA A 349 15.94 -38.69 -5.95
N LYS A 350 15.25 -39.78 -5.61
CA LYS A 350 14.71 -40.05 -4.28
C LYS A 350 15.08 -41.47 -3.86
N TRP A 351 15.58 -41.60 -2.64
CA TRP A 351 15.92 -42.86 -1.99
C TRP A 351 15.13 -43.03 -0.69
N ASP A 352 14.78 -44.27 -0.35
CA ASP A 352 14.16 -44.61 0.93
C ASP A 352 15.23 -44.56 2.04
N ALA A 353 15.02 -43.73 3.06
CA ALA A 353 15.98 -43.58 4.16
C ALA A 353 16.01 -44.78 5.13
N ALA A 354 15.10 -45.75 4.98
CA ALA A 354 15.07 -46.96 5.80
C ALA A 354 16.05 -48.03 5.32
N ASP A 355 16.25 -48.14 3.99
CA ASP A 355 17.10 -49.18 3.40
C ASP A 355 18.08 -48.68 2.33
N GLY A 356 17.98 -47.42 1.93
CA GLY A 356 18.83 -46.77 0.94
C GLY A 356 18.49 -47.09 -0.52
N SER A 357 17.38 -47.79 -0.78
CA SER A 357 16.97 -48.13 -2.14
C SER A 357 16.53 -46.90 -2.94
N LEU A 358 16.89 -46.87 -4.24
CA LEU A 358 16.47 -45.81 -5.16
C LEU A 358 15.00 -46.00 -5.56
N ASP A 359 14.13 -45.11 -5.11
CA ASP A 359 12.69 -45.14 -5.39
C ASP A 359 12.34 -44.56 -6.76
N GLN A 360 12.90 -43.39 -7.09
CA GLN A 360 12.42 -42.58 -8.21
C GLN A 360 13.50 -41.66 -8.75
N LYS A 361 13.51 -41.45 -10.07
CA LYS A 361 14.19 -40.34 -10.75
C LYS A 361 13.15 -39.37 -11.31
N GLY A 362 13.35 -38.08 -11.09
CA GLY A 362 12.52 -37.00 -11.61
C GLY A 362 12.88 -36.62 -13.05
N ALA A 363 12.14 -35.65 -13.59
CA ALA A 363 12.48 -35.01 -14.85
C ALA A 363 13.47 -33.85 -14.65
N SER A 364 14.10 -33.40 -15.74
CA SER A 364 14.91 -32.18 -15.75
C SER A 364 14.12 -30.97 -15.26
N ILE A 365 14.69 -30.23 -14.31
CA ILE A 365 14.14 -28.97 -13.82
C ILE A 365 14.36 -27.91 -14.92
N PRO A 366 13.28 -27.30 -15.44
CA PRO A 366 13.38 -26.42 -16.59
C PRO A 366 14.26 -25.19 -16.37
N GLY A 367 15.13 -24.93 -17.34
CA GLY A 367 15.94 -23.71 -17.43
C GLY A 367 17.30 -23.79 -16.74
N LEU A 368 17.48 -24.69 -15.77
CA LEU A 368 18.78 -24.85 -15.11
C LEU A 368 19.85 -25.28 -16.11
N ILE A 369 21.05 -24.72 -16.00
CA ILE A 369 22.16 -25.12 -16.87
C ILE A 369 22.70 -26.50 -16.51
N GLY A 370 22.67 -26.88 -15.22
CA GLY A 370 23.07 -28.22 -14.76
C GLY A 370 24.54 -28.60 -14.97
N GLN A 371 25.34 -27.69 -15.57
CA GLN A 371 26.74 -27.89 -15.88
C GLN A 371 27.61 -27.65 -14.64
N ASN A 372 28.37 -28.67 -14.21
CA ASN A 372 29.35 -28.51 -13.15
C ASN A 372 30.42 -27.48 -13.56
N GLY A 373 30.78 -26.57 -12.66
CA GLY A 373 31.62 -25.41 -12.95
C GLY A 373 30.80 -24.13 -13.23
N ALA A 374 30.26 -23.96 -14.43
CA ALA A 374 29.52 -22.73 -14.76
C ALA A 374 28.22 -22.57 -13.94
N GLY A 375 27.58 -23.69 -13.57
CA GLY A 375 26.30 -23.72 -12.85
C GLY A 375 26.38 -23.92 -11.35
N THR A 376 27.58 -24.08 -10.81
CA THR A 376 27.81 -24.41 -9.40
C THR A 376 27.81 -23.17 -8.51
N PHE A 377 27.80 -23.39 -7.20
CA PHE A 377 28.37 -22.42 -6.27
C PHE A 377 29.86 -22.19 -6.56
N ASP A 378 30.42 -21.11 -6.02
CA ASP A 378 31.75 -20.60 -6.40
C ASP A 378 32.91 -21.58 -6.12
N TRP A 379 32.73 -22.55 -5.22
CA TRP A 379 33.74 -23.59 -4.97
C TRP A 379 33.71 -24.74 -5.99
N GLY A 380 32.70 -24.82 -6.86
CA GLY A 380 32.61 -25.83 -7.91
C GLY A 380 31.94 -27.14 -7.45
N GLY A 381 32.57 -28.26 -7.82
CA GLY A 381 32.05 -29.61 -7.51
C GLY A 381 30.76 -29.96 -8.24
N PHE A 382 29.95 -30.84 -7.64
CA PHE A 382 28.68 -31.31 -8.20
C PHE A 382 27.48 -30.43 -7.79
N THR A 383 27.70 -29.14 -7.47
CA THR A 383 26.70 -28.21 -6.93
C THR A 383 25.91 -27.43 -7.99
N ALA A 384 25.74 -27.96 -9.21
CA ALA A 384 24.94 -27.28 -10.24
C ALA A 384 23.43 -27.29 -9.95
N VAL A 385 23.00 -28.19 -9.08
CA VAL A 385 21.63 -28.37 -8.59
C VAL A 385 21.74 -28.67 -7.10
N ASN A 386 21.24 -27.76 -6.26
CA ASN A 386 21.36 -27.87 -4.81
C ASN A 386 19.99 -27.99 -4.20
N THR A 387 19.69 -29.11 -3.55
CA THR A 387 18.45 -29.22 -2.79
C THR A 387 18.63 -28.52 -1.45
N MET A 388 17.67 -27.68 -1.10
CA MET A 388 17.55 -27.04 0.21
C MET A 388 16.17 -27.35 0.77
N GLN A 389 16.00 -27.22 2.08
CA GLN A 389 14.70 -27.43 2.69
C GLN A 389 14.53 -26.62 3.95
N ASP A 390 13.27 -26.44 4.30
CA ASP A 390 12.85 -25.85 5.57
C ASP A 390 11.45 -26.36 5.94
N SER A 391 10.81 -25.68 6.90
CA SER A 391 9.44 -25.95 7.32
C SER A 391 8.42 -25.88 6.17
N THR A 392 8.67 -25.04 5.16
CA THR A 392 7.74 -24.70 4.08
C THR A 392 7.83 -25.63 2.88
N GLY A 393 8.93 -26.36 2.70
CA GLY A 393 9.05 -27.36 1.63
C GLY A 393 10.49 -27.80 1.32
N ILE A 394 10.63 -28.49 0.19
CA ILE A 394 11.92 -28.78 -0.46
C ILE A 394 12.04 -27.88 -1.67
N TYR A 395 13.25 -27.40 -1.89
CA TYR A 395 13.57 -26.45 -2.94
C TYR A 395 14.82 -26.91 -3.67
N VAL A 396 14.94 -26.47 -4.92
CA VAL A 396 16.17 -26.56 -5.69
C VAL A 396 16.66 -25.18 -6.02
N VAL A 397 17.95 -24.96 -5.79
CA VAL A 397 18.67 -23.76 -6.19
C VAL A 397 19.69 -24.11 -7.27
N GLY A 398 19.66 -23.37 -8.38
CA GLY A 398 20.60 -23.52 -9.47
C GLY A 398 20.63 -22.30 -10.39
N ARG A 399 21.56 -22.29 -11.34
CA ARG A 399 21.76 -21.15 -12.27
C ARG A 399 21.01 -21.35 -13.58
N LEU A 400 20.50 -20.27 -14.13
CA LEU A 400 20.03 -20.19 -15.52
C LEU A 400 21.12 -19.65 -16.45
N ASN A 401 22.02 -18.81 -15.92
CA ASN A 401 23.18 -18.21 -16.57
C ASN A 401 24.08 -17.55 -15.50
N ASP A 402 25.16 -16.89 -15.92
CA ASP A 402 26.17 -16.27 -15.04
C ASP A 402 25.64 -15.17 -14.10
N THR A 403 24.46 -14.62 -14.36
CA THR A 403 23.89 -13.51 -13.58
C THR A 403 22.52 -13.82 -12.97
N THR A 404 21.95 -14.99 -13.26
CA THR A 404 20.56 -15.33 -12.90
C THR A 404 20.49 -16.67 -12.19
N TRP A 405 20.00 -16.63 -10.96
CA TRP A 405 19.71 -17.81 -10.14
C TRP A 405 18.21 -18.10 -10.15
N GLN A 406 17.87 -19.38 -10.03
CA GLN A 406 16.51 -19.88 -9.90
C GLN A 406 16.38 -20.63 -8.57
N VAL A 407 15.28 -20.37 -7.87
CA VAL A 407 14.79 -21.19 -6.76
C VAL A 407 13.49 -21.85 -7.23
N SER A 408 13.40 -23.17 -7.10
CA SER A 408 12.26 -23.97 -7.54
C SER A 408 11.72 -24.79 -6.37
N LYS A 409 10.47 -24.57 -5.97
CA LYS A 409 9.80 -25.40 -4.96
C LYS A 409 9.43 -26.74 -5.58
N ILE A 410 9.82 -27.82 -4.93
CA ILE A 410 9.67 -29.18 -5.45
C ILE A 410 8.53 -29.91 -4.76
N ASP A 411 7.73 -30.62 -5.55
CA ASP A 411 6.82 -31.64 -5.06
C ASP A 411 7.63 -32.90 -4.68
N PRO A 412 7.70 -33.29 -3.40
CA PRO A 412 8.50 -34.45 -2.96
C PRO A 412 8.00 -35.78 -3.52
N ASP A 413 6.72 -35.86 -3.93
CA ASP A 413 6.16 -37.10 -4.49
C ASP A 413 6.55 -37.27 -5.96
N THR A 414 6.52 -36.18 -6.75
CA THR A 414 6.79 -36.25 -8.19
C THR A 414 8.20 -35.83 -8.59
N LEU A 415 8.94 -35.18 -7.68
CA LEU A 415 10.25 -34.55 -7.91
C LEU A 415 10.23 -33.44 -8.97
N ASN A 416 9.06 -32.92 -9.31
CA ASN A 416 8.89 -31.84 -10.28
C ASN A 416 8.73 -30.49 -9.58
N PRO A 417 9.15 -29.39 -10.23
CA PRO A 417 8.89 -28.06 -9.71
C PRO A 417 7.40 -27.72 -9.74
N ILE A 418 6.88 -27.23 -8.61
CA ILE A 418 5.52 -26.69 -8.45
C ILE A 418 5.51 -25.21 -8.85
N GLU A 419 6.53 -24.48 -8.41
CA GLU A 419 6.70 -23.05 -8.62
C GLU A 419 8.19 -22.72 -8.71
N SER A 420 8.56 -21.84 -9.62
CA SER A 420 9.94 -21.39 -9.81
C SER A 420 9.99 -19.87 -9.85
N LYS A 421 10.98 -19.29 -9.17
CA LYS A 421 11.25 -17.85 -9.20
C LYS A 421 12.74 -17.60 -9.44
N THR A 422 13.06 -16.43 -9.95
CA THR A 422 14.44 -16.07 -10.31
C THR A 422 14.85 -14.76 -9.68
N PHE A 423 16.14 -14.63 -9.39
CA PHE A 423 16.74 -13.38 -8.93
C PHE A 423 18.12 -13.17 -9.57
N SER A 424 18.54 -11.90 -9.63
CA SER A 424 19.84 -11.54 -10.18
C SER A 424 20.91 -11.56 -9.10
N ALA A 425 21.97 -12.34 -9.30
CA ALA A 425 23.14 -12.38 -8.43
C ALA A 425 24.36 -12.86 -9.22
N GLY A 426 25.56 -12.52 -8.75
CA GLY A 426 26.82 -13.00 -9.32
C GLY A 426 27.12 -14.44 -8.92
N GLY A 427 28.37 -14.71 -8.56
CA GLY A 427 28.73 -15.92 -7.82
C GLY A 427 28.06 -15.95 -6.45
N LEU A 428 27.75 -17.15 -5.96
CA LEU A 428 27.24 -17.41 -4.61
C LEU A 428 28.08 -18.54 -4.03
N GLY A 429 28.42 -18.47 -2.75
CA GLY A 429 29.26 -19.46 -2.08
C GLY A 429 28.51 -20.71 -1.61
N TYR A 430 27.39 -20.47 -0.95
CA TYR A 430 26.54 -21.48 -0.31
C TYR A 430 25.16 -20.86 -0.08
N GLY A 431 24.19 -21.66 0.32
CA GLY A 431 22.92 -21.11 0.77
C GLY A 431 22.10 -22.08 1.61
N PHE A 432 21.10 -21.53 2.28
CA PHE A 432 20.17 -22.28 3.11
C PHE A 432 18.82 -21.55 3.17
N ALA A 433 17.77 -22.24 3.60
CA ALA A 433 16.42 -21.69 3.66
C ALA A 433 15.92 -21.60 5.10
N VAL A 434 15.29 -20.48 5.44
CA VAL A 434 14.61 -20.26 6.72
C VAL A 434 13.20 -19.71 6.44
N ASN A 435 12.20 -20.55 6.66
CA ASN A 435 10.77 -20.20 6.52
C ASN A 435 10.41 -19.54 5.18
N GLY A 436 10.94 -20.02 4.06
CA GLY A 436 10.68 -19.53 2.70
C GLY A 436 11.61 -18.41 2.24
N THR A 437 12.52 -17.94 3.09
CA THR A 437 13.57 -16.97 2.74
C THR A 437 14.90 -17.71 2.60
N PHE A 438 15.58 -17.49 1.48
CA PHE A 438 16.86 -18.10 1.14
C PHE A 438 17.97 -17.12 1.44
N PHE A 439 18.98 -17.56 2.18
CA PHE A 439 20.15 -16.77 2.52
C PHE A 439 21.36 -17.35 1.83
N PHE A 440 22.21 -16.48 1.29
CA PHE A 440 23.38 -16.88 0.51
C PHE A 440 24.65 -16.17 0.96
N GLY A 441 25.71 -16.95 1.15
CA GLY A 441 27.06 -16.45 1.39
C GLY A 441 27.70 -15.90 0.13
N ASP A 442 28.52 -14.86 0.26
CA ASP A 442 29.11 -14.16 -0.89
C ASP A 442 30.11 -15.01 -1.68
N SER A 443 30.79 -15.95 -1.03
CA SER A 443 31.67 -16.94 -1.64
C SER A 443 31.89 -18.10 -0.67
N ALA A 444 32.45 -19.21 -1.13
CA ALA A 444 32.61 -20.39 -0.28
C ALA A 444 33.53 -20.17 0.92
N GLY A 445 34.51 -19.26 0.81
CA GLY A 445 35.36 -18.86 1.93
C GLY A 445 34.90 -17.60 2.66
N SER A 446 33.67 -17.15 2.40
CA SER A 446 33.10 -15.97 3.05
C SER A 446 32.31 -16.37 4.30
N GLU A 447 32.59 -15.69 5.39
CA GLU A 447 31.76 -15.66 6.60
C GLU A 447 30.52 -14.76 6.43
N HIS A 448 30.52 -13.90 5.42
CA HIS A 448 29.46 -12.92 5.18
C HIS A 448 28.34 -13.48 4.30
N ILE A 449 27.10 -13.33 4.78
CA ILE A 449 25.83 -13.54 4.09
C ILE A 449 25.33 -12.19 3.57
N GLY A 450 25.53 -11.94 2.28
CA GLY A 450 25.18 -10.66 1.65
C GLY A 450 23.82 -10.64 0.93
N THR A 451 23.19 -11.79 0.73
CA THR A 451 21.97 -11.90 -0.09
C THR A 451 20.89 -12.72 0.61
N ALA A 452 19.69 -12.13 0.73
CA ALA A 452 18.46 -12.85 1.00
C ALA A 452 17.51 -12.81 -0.22
N PHE A 453 16.73 -13.87 -0.38
CA PHE A 453 15.68 -13.98 -1.40
C PHE A 453 14.41 -14.57 -0.77
N ASP A 454 13.34 -13.81 -0.73
CA ASP A 454 12.04 -14.26 -0.24
C ASP A 454 11.27 -14.96 -1.36
N PHE A 455 11.01 -16.26 -1.22
CA PHE A 455 10.36 -17.04 -2.27
C PHE A 455 8.88 -16.67 -2.43
N ALA A 456 8.18 -16.26 -1.37
CA ALA A 456 6.76 -15.93 -1.45
C ALA A 456 6.54 -14.68 -2.31
N THR A 457 7.39 -13.67 -2.17
CA THR A 457 7.31 -12.40 -2.91
C THR A 457 8.15 -12.41 -4.19
N GLY A 458 9.25 -13.16 -4.22
CA GLY A 458 10.26 -13.09 -5.29
C GLY A 458 11.23 -11.91 -5.13
N VAL A 459 11.23 -11.24 -3.98
CA VAL A 459 12.08 -10.08 -3.70
C VAL A 459 13.46 -10.54 -3.22
N LYS A 460 14.50 -9.90 -3.76
CA LYS A 460 15.89 -10.02 -3.30
C LYS A 460 16.24 -8.82 -2.43
N THR A 461 16.80 -9.07 -1.26
CA THR A 461 17.23 -8.05 -0.31
C THR A 461 18.71 -8.23 0.02
N ALA A 462 19.44 -7.12 0.15
CA ALA A 462 20.80 -7.15 0.68
C ALA A 462 20.75 -7.34 2.20
N VAL A 463 21.62 -8.19 2.74
CA VAL A 463 21.74 -8.52 4.16
C VAL A 463 23.19 -8.26 4.57
N ASP A 464 23.44 -7.91 5.83
CA ASP A 464 24.79 -7.69 6.36
C ASP A 464 24.99 -8.56 7.62
N VAL A 465 25.08 -9.87 7.42
CA VAL A 465 25.25 -10.84 8.50
C VAL A 465 26.59 -11.55 8.33
N ASN A 466 27.44 -11.49 9.36
CA ASN A 466 28.71 -12.20 9.40
C ASN A 466 28.65 -13.37 10.38
N ILE A 467 29.02 -14.57 9.92
CA ILE A 467 29.19 -15.76 10.75
C ILE A 467 30.67 -16.00 10.96
N ALA A 468 31.20 -15.50 12.06
CA ALA A 468 32.59 -15.66 12.43
C ALA A 468 32.91 -17.13 12.73
N MET A 469 33.86 -17.70 12.00
CA MET A 469 34.34 -19.07 12.15
C MET A 469 35.83 -19.05 12.53
N SER A 470 36.33 -20.15 13.09
CA SER A 470 37.76 -20.27 13.43
C SER A 470 38.51 -21.16 12.42
N GLY A 471 39.57 -20.66 11.77
CA GLY A 471 40.47 -21.49 10.94
C GLY A 471 40.43 -21.20 9.43
N ASP A 472 40.55 -22.25 8.62
CA ASP A 472 40.35 -22.17 7.17
C ASP A 472 38.85 -22.40 6.88
N HIS A 473 38.29 -21.54 6.04
CA HIS A 473 36.86 -21.49 5.80
C HIS A 473 36.58 -21.83 4.36
N SER A 474 35.95 -22.99 4.16
CA SER A 474 35.39 -23.40 2.87
C SER A 474 34.04 -24.06 3.13
N THR A 475 33.01 -23.23 3.24
CA THR A 475 31.64 -23.66 3.45
C THR A 475 31.13 -24.39 2.21
N THR A 476 30.89 -25.68 2.34
CA THR A 476 30.44 -26.53 1.22
C THR A 476 28.98 -26.94 1.32
N ASN A 477 28.38 -26.88 2.52
CA ASN A 477 26.96 -27.09 2.75
C ASN A 477 26.50 -26.34 4.01
N VAL A 478 25.29 -25.77 3.99
CA VAL A 478 24.66 -25.16 5.16
C VAL A 478 23.23 -25.67 5.25
N VAL A 479 22.81 -26.09 6.44
CA VAL A 479 21.44 -26.52 6.72
C VAL A 479 20.90 -25.87 7.98
N TYR A 480 19.61 -25.56 7.96
CA TYR A 480 18.92 -24.94 9.08
C TYR A 480 18.08 -25.97 9.83
N ASP A 481 18.31 -26.09 11.14
CA ASP A 481 17.47 -26.81 12.07
C ASP A 481 16.40 -25.87 12.63
N ALA A 482 15.18 -26.01 12.12
CA ALA A 482 14.05 -25.22 12.59
C ALA A 482 13.62 -25.54 14.03
N ALA A 483 13.95 -26.72 14.55
CA ALA A 483 13.59 -27.10 15.92
C ALA A 483 14.57 -26.50 16.94
N ALA A 484 15.86 -26.42 16.59
CA ALA A 484 16.91 -25.83 17.42
C ALA A 484 17.17 -24.34 17.13
N ASP A 485 16.55 -23.77 16.10
CA ASP A 485 16.86 -22.43 15.57
C ASP A 485 18.38 -22.23 15.36
N SER A 486 18.97 -23.17 14.63
CA SER A 486 20.42 -23.26 14.47
C SER A 486 20.78 -23.58 13.02
N ILE A 487 21.91 -23.06 12.53
CA ILE A 487 22.49 -23.49 11.27
C ILE A 487 23.70 -24.36 11.53
N TYR A 488 23.80 -25.45 10.78
CA TYR A 488 24.96 -26.32 10.77
C TYR A 488 25.71 -26.10 9.46
N ILE A 489 27.00 -25.80 9.59
CA ILE A 489 27.84 -25.34 8.51
C ILE A 489 28.95 -26.37 8.31
N THR A 490 28.91 -27.02 7.15
CA THR A 490 29.83 -28.08 6.77
C THR A 490 31.04 -27.50 6.04
N ASN A 491 32.23 -27.86 6.51
CA ASN A 491 33.49 -27.67 5.80
C ASN A 491 34.07 -29.05 5.45
N SER A 492 33.87 -29.47 4.20
CA SER A 492 34.38 -30.76 3.71
C SER A 492 35.89 -30.76 3.46
N MET A 493 36.58 -29.61 3.54
CA MET A 493 38.03 -29.55 3.40
C MET A 493 38.74 -29.85 4.73
N THR A 494 38.12 -29.48 5.86
CA THR A 494 38.62 -29.78 7.21
C THR A 494 37.87 -30.93 7.88
N ASP A 495 36.86 -31.50 7.23
CA ASP A 495 36.00 -32.55 7.77
C ASP A 495 35.36 -32.12 9.11
N GLU A 496 34.90 -30.86 9.16
CA GLU A 496 34.33 -30.24 10.36
C GLU A 496 32.93 -29.69 10.11
N ILE A 497 32.11 -29.73 11.17
CA ILE A 497 30.81 -29.06 11.20
C ILE A 497 30.77 -28.09 12.36
N SER A 498 30.47 -26.84 12.03
CA SER A 498 30.25 -25.75 12.98
C SER A 498 28.76 -25.46 13.13
N VAL A 499 28.36 -24.91 14.27
CA VAL A 499 26.97 -24.50 14.54
C VAL A 499 26.91 -23.03 14.91
N VAL A 500 25.85 -22.36 14.47
CA VAL A 500 25.42 -21.06 15.02
C VAL A 500 24.01 -21.25 15.57
N HIS A 501 23.79 -20.84 16.81
CA HIS A 501 22.49 -20.90 17.47
C HIS A 501 21.76 -19.55 17.40
N HIS A 502 20.45 -19.56 17.65
CA HIS A 502 19.59 -18.36 17.66
C HIS A 502 19.62 -17.60 16.32
N VAL A 503 19.62 -18.35 15.23
CA VAL A 503 19.84 -17.82 13.88
C VAL A 503 18.71 -16.89 13.46
N SER A 504 17.47 -17.16 13.89
CA SER A 504 16.35 -16.30 13.57
C SER A 504 16.51 -14.86 14.10
N ASP A 505 17.12 -14.68 15.29
CA ASP A 505 17.41 -13.37 15.88
C ASP A 505 18.49 -12.59 15.11
N ILE A 506 19.32 -13.29 14.33
CA ILE A 506 20.41 -12.71 13.54
C ILE A 506 19.94 -12.35 12.14
N LEU A 507 19.13 -13.22 11.52
CA LEU A 507 18.72 -13.08 10.12
C LEU A 507 17.52 -12.18 9.88
N PHE A 508 16.65 -12.02 10.88
CA PHE A 508 15.42 -11.23 10.77
C PHE A 508 15.44 -10.04 11.74
N ALA A 509 14.80 -8.95 11.34
CA ALA A 509 14.71 -7.69 12.11
C ALA A 509 13.37 -7.54 12.84
#